data_AF-A0A5M9NYI9-F1
#
_entry.id   AF-A0A5M9NYI9-F1
#
_cell.length_a   1.000
_cell.length_b   1.000
_cell.length_c   1.000
_cell.angle_alpha   90.00
_cell.angle_beta   90.00
_cell.angle_gamma   90.00
#
_symmetry.space_group_name_H-M   'P 1'
#
loop_
_entity.id
_entity.type
_entity.pdbx_description
1 polymer ?
#
loop_
_entity_poly.entity_id
_entity_poly.type
_entity_poly.pdbx_seq_one_letter_code
_entity_poly.pdbx_strand_id
1 'polypeptide(L)'
;MSIQASPEMGKMIFVNPEHMQGVTVTDLPDDKLAVIEEITIPKFCYDNSALALNLLNADSVVYGVAMVNCSGTWLPVEHCWLKLANGDYVDPTYQVLAKLNERKYEFIYYKLFEITSVLMSEMKQTYGELNRFVGVEMMWFRRSTEYRHYFLG
;
A
#
# COMPACT_ATOMS: atom_id res chain seq x y z
N MET A 1 -14.32 -15.26 0.48
CA MET A 1 -15.18 -14.47 1.37
C MET A 1 -14.76 -13.02 1.23
N SER A 2 -15.65 -12.13 0.80
CA SER A 2 -15.38 -10.69 0.86
C SER A 2 -15.53 -10.27 2.33
N ILE A 3 -14.41 -10.02 3.00
CA ILE A 3 -14.46 -9.47 4.35
C ILE A 3 -14.81 -8.00 4.18
N GLN A 4 -15.95 -7.57 4.70
CA GLN A 4 -16.36 -6.17 4.62
C GLN A 4 -15.54 -5.36 5.62
N ALA A 5 -15.12 -4.17 5.22
CA ALA A 5 -14.48 -3.22 6.11
C ALA A 5 -15.44 -2.83 7.25
N SER A 6 -15.00 -2.93 8.51
CA SER A 6 -15.81 -2.47 9.64
C SER A 6 -15.64 -0.96 9.90
N PRO A 7 -16.67 -0.27 10.39
CA PRO A 7 -16.54 1.14 10.78
C PRO A 7 -15.49 1.39 11.86
N GLU A 8 -15.29 0.46 12.78
CA GLU A 8 -14.30 0.54 13.86
C GLU A 8 -12.88 0.54 13.31
N MET A 9 -12.62 -0.30 12.29
CA MET A 9 -11.34 -0.35 11.59
C MET A 9 -11.00 1.00 10.97
N GLY A 10 -11.94 1.61 10.25
CA GLY A 10 -11.74 2.92 9.62
C GLY A 10 -11.36 4.01 10.63
N LYS A 11 -12.00 4.01 11.81
CA LYS A 11 -11.70 4.96 12.90
C LYS A 11 -10.30 4.79 13.49
N MET A 12 -9.80 3.57 13.61
CA MET A 12 -8.46 3.30 14.21
C MET A 12 -7.31 3.91 13.40
N ILE A 13 -7.49 4.02 12.09
CA ILE A 13 -6.48 4.50 11.13
C ILE A 13 -6.94 5.74 10.35
N PHE A 14 -7.99 6.41 10.82
CA PHE A 14 -8.50 7.69 10.27
C PHE A 14 -8.80 7.65 8.77
N VAL A 15 -9.42 6.57 8.30
CA VAL A 15 -9.82 6.35 6.90
C VAL A 15 -11.30 6.01 6.82
N ASN A 16 -11.96 6.48 5.77
CA ASN A 16 -13.40 6.32 5.61
C ASN A 16 -13.71 4.88 5.16
N PRO A 17 -14.38 4.07 6.00
CA PRO A 17 -14.65 2.66 5.70
C PRO A 17 -15.57 2.47 4.48
N GLU A 18 -16.38 3.46 4.12
CA GLU A 18 -17.28 3.38 2.95
C GLU A 18 -16.52 3.34 1.62
N HIS A 19 -15.28 3.83 1.60
CA HIS A 19 -14.42 3.83 0.42
C HIS A 19 -13.41 2.67 0.40
N MET A 20 -13.47 1.77 1.38
CA MET A 20 -12.59 0.61 1.44
C MET A 20 -13.11 -0.54 0.58
N GLN A 21 -12.35 -0.85 -0.47
CA GLN A 21 -12.65 -1.95 -1.37
C GLN A 21 -11.76 -3.16 -1.05
N GLY A 22 -12.35 -4.27 -0.65
CA GLY A 22 -11.62 -5.53 -0.49
C GLY A 22 -10.96 -5.98 -1.80
N VAL A 23 -9.68 -6.33 -1.76
CA VAL A 23 -8.92 -6.81 -2.93
C VAL A 23 -8.13 -8.08 -2.58
N THR A 24 -7.89 -8.90 -3.60
CA THR A 24 -6.99 -10.05 -3.49
C THR A 24 -5.59 -9.63 -3.90
N VAL A 25 -4.65 -9.77 -2.98
CA VAL A 25 -3.22 -9.57 -3.21
C VAL A 25 -2.56 -10.95 -3.33
N THR A 26 -1.71 -11.09 -4.33
CA THR A 26 -1.00 -12.33 -4.66
C THR A 26 0.50 -12.14 -4.51
N ASP A 27 1.20 -13.26 -4.41
CA ASP A 27 2.65 -13.27 -4.34
C ASP A 27 3.28 -12.98 -5.70
N LEU A 28 4.34 -12.19 -5.70
CA LEU A 28 5.23 -12.07 -6.83
C LEU A 28 5.98 -13.38 -7.07
N PRO A 29 6.25 -13.72 -8.34
CA PRO A 29 7.22 -14.75 -8.70
C PRO A 29 8.60 -14.51 -8.04
N ASP A 30 9.29 -15.58 -7.66
CA ASP A 30 10.56 -15.53 -6.90
C ASP A 30 11.67 -14.73 -7.61
N ASP A 31 11.73 -14.80 -8.94
CA ASP A 31 12.70 -14.06 -9.76
C ASP A 31 12.50 -12.54 -9.65
N LYS A 32 11.24 -12.10 -9.64
CA LYS A 32 10.87 -10.69 -9.45
C LYS A 32 11.06 -10.26 -8.01
N LEU A 33 10.72 -11.13 -7.05
CA LEU A 33 10.87 -10.84 -5.63
C LEU A 33 12.34 -10.61 -5.26
N ALA A 34 13.26 -11.41 -5.81
CA ALA A 34 14.70 -11.28 -5.55
C ALA A 34 15.24 -9.88 -5.87
N VAL A 35 14.77 -9.23 -6.95
CA VAL A 35 15.15 -7.85 -7.30
C VAL A 35 14.63 -6.85 -6.26
N ILE A 36 13.44 -7.10 -5.70
CA ILE A 36 12.84 -6.22 -4.69
C ILE A 36 13.46 -6.42 -3.31
N GLU A 37 13.93 -7.63 -2.98
CA GLU A 37 14.61 -7.93 -1.71
C GLU A 37 15.82 -7.02 -1.48
N GLU A 38 16.60 -6.73 -2.52
CA GLU A 38 17.80 -5.90 -2.42
C GLU A 38 17.53 -4.43 -2.06
N ILE A 39 16.31 -3.95 -2.30
CA ILE A 39 15.93 -2.55 -2.11
C ILE A 39 14.90 -2.32 -1.00
N THR A 40 14.31 -3.39 -0.46
CA THR A 40 13.21 -3.28 0.50
C THR A 40 13.71 -2.74 1.84
N ILE A 41 13.15 -1.62 2.28
CA ILE A 41 13.46 -1.01 3.58
C ILE A 41 12.30 -1.32 4.54
N PRO A 42 12.54 -2.04 5.66
CA PRO A 42 11.50 -2.34 6.63
C PRO A 42 10.82 -1.07 7.16
N LYS A 43 9.48 -1.09 7.26
CA LYS A 43 8.61 0.03 7.70
C LYS A 43 8.40 1.16 6.69
N PHE A 44 8.98 1.09 5.49
CA PHE A 44 8.80 2.11 4.44
C PHE A 44 7.98 1.57 3.26
N CYS A 45 6.73 1.14 3.52
CA CYS A 45 5.89 0.49 2.51
C CYS A 45 5.60 1.36 1.29
N TYR A 46 5.44 2.68 1.47
CA TYR A 46 5.24 3.60 0.36
C TYR A 46 6.51 3.71 -0.50
N ASP A 47 7.68 4.01 0.09
CA ASP A 47 8.94 4.11 -0.66
C ASP A 47 9.25 2.79 -1.39
N ASN A 48 9.07 1.66 -0.72
CA ASN A 48 9.25 0.34 -1.34
C ASN A 48 8.31 0.15 -2.52
N SER A 49 7.03 0.53 -2.40
CA SER A 49 6.06 0.43 -3.49
C SER A 49 6.39 1.39 -4.63
N ALA A 50 6.81 2.61 -4.33
CA ALA A 50 7.22 3.60 -5.33
C ALA A 50 8.47 3.15 -6.11
N LEU A 51 9.44 2.53 -5.44
CA LEU A 51 10.62 1.95 -6.08
C LEU A 51 10.26 0.72 -6.92
N ALA A 52 9.47 -0.19 -6.33
CA ALA A 52 9.03 -1.42 -6.99
C ALA A 52 8.11 -1.14 -8.18
N LEU A 53 7.37 -0.02 -8.19
CA LEU A 53 6.55 0.43 -9.33
C LEU A 53 7.37 0.46 -10.63
N ASN A 54 8.54 1.09 -10.58
CA ASN A 54 9.42 1.23 -11.73
C ASN A 54 10.12 -0.10 -12.08
N LEU A 55 10.62 -0.83 -11.07
CA LEU A 55 11.36 -2.07 -11.29
C LEU A 55 10.50 -3.19 -11.87
N LEU A 56 9.22 -3.26 -11.46
CA LEU A 56 8.29 -4.28 -11.92
C LEU A 56 7.46 -3.84 -13.12
N ASN A 57 7.66 -2.62 -13.62
CA ASN A 57 6.79 -1.97 -14.61
C ASN A 57 5.30 -2.11 -14.23
N ALA A 58 5.00 -1.86 -12.94
CA ALA A 58 3.65 -1.92 -12.43
C ALA A 58 2.85 -0.67 -12.87
N ASP A 59 1.53 -0.79 -12.87
CA ASP A 59 0.59 0.23 -13.37
C ASP A 59 0.43 1.37 -12.35
N SER A 60 0.28 1.01 -11.07
CA SER A 60 0.06 1.98 -10.00
C SER A 60 0.51 1.48 -8.64
N VAL A 61 0.85 2.42 -7.76
CA VAL A 61 0.90 2.18 -6.30
C VAL A 61 -0.53 2.22 -5.76
N VAL A 62 -0.89 1.25 -4.96
CA VAL A 62 -2.19 1.18 -4.31
C VAL A 62 -2.03 1.64 -2.87
N TYR A 63 -2.84 2.62 -2.48
CA TYR A 63 -2.93 3.06 -1.10
C TYR A 63 -4.17 2.44 -0.44
N GLY A 64 -3.99 1.94 0.78
CA GLY A 64 -5.09 1.35 1.51
C GLY A 64 -4.70 0.80 2.88
N VAL A 65 -5.38 -0.27 3.27
CA VAL A 65 -5.28 -0.87 4.59
C VAL A 65 -4.99 -2.34 4.46
N ALA A 66 -3.95 -2.81 5.14
CA ALA A 66 -3.71 -4.22 5.37
C ALA A 66 -4.11 -4.57 6.80
N MET A 67 -5.04 -5.52 6.96
CA MET A 67 -5.30 -6.16 8.24
C MET A 67 -4.28 -7.27 8.41
N VAL A 68 -3.45 -7.17 9.45
CA VAL A 68 -2.40 -8.14 9.76
C VAL A 68 -2.84 -9.00 10.93
N ASN A 69 -2.77 -10.32 10.78
CA ASN A 69 -3.00 -11.24 11.89
C ASN A 69 -1.73 -11.37 12.75
N CYS A 70 -1.79 -10.80 13.95
CA CYS A 70 -0.77 -10.89 14.98
C CYS A 70 -1.25 -11.85 16.08
N SER A 71 -0.91 -13.14 15.95
CA SER A 71 -1.22 -14.18 16.95
C SER A 71 -2.70 -14.28 17.31
N GLY A 72 -3.58 -14.23 16.31
CA GLY A 72 -5.03 -14.30 16.47
C GLY A 72 -5.73 -12.94 16.62
N THR A 73 -4.97 -11.84 16.68
CA THR A 73 -5.53 -10.48 16.72
C THR A 73 -5.30 -9.78 15.39
N TRP A 74 -6.38 -9.31 14.76
CA TRP A 74 -6.31 -8.54 13.52
C TRP A 74 -6.09 -7.06 13.80
N LEU A 75 -4.99 -6.51 13.30
CA LEU A 75 -4.63 -5.10 13.46
C LEU A 75 -4.65 -4.38 12.11
N PRO A 76 -5.35 -3.24 11.98
CA PRO A 76 -5.27 -2.42 10.78
C PRO A 76 -3.95 -1.70 10.69
N VAL A 77 -3.32 -1.78 9.52
CA VAL A 77 -2.10 -1.06 9.18
C VAL A 77 -2.33 -0.29 7.88
N GLU A 78 -2.09 1.01 7.92
CA GLU A 78 -2.01 1.81 6.69
C GLU A 78 -0.84 1.29 5.84
N HIS A 79 -1.12 0.93 4.60
CA HIS A 79 -0.16 0.20 3.78
C HIS A 79 -0.24 0.55 2.31
N CYS A 80 0.86 0.31 1.61
CA CYS A 80 0.99 0.50 0.17
C CYS A 80 1.48 -0.77 -0.50
N TRP A 81 0.91 -1.07 -1.65
CA TRP A 81 1.29 -2.20 -2.49
C TRP A 81 1.15 -1.83 -3.97
N LEU A 82 1.21 -2.80 -4.88
CA LEU A 82 1.21 -2.54 -6.32
C LEU A 82 0.02 -3.17 -7.03
N LYS A 83 -0.39 -2.52 -8.11
CA LYS A 83 -1.21 -3.12 -9.17
C LYS A 83 -0.34 -3.28 -10.40
N LEU A 84 -0.25 -4.49 -10.92
CA LEU A 84 0.50 -4.82 -12.12
C LEU A 84 -0.28 -4.50 -13.39
N ALA A 85 0.40 -4.42 -14.53
CA ALA A 85 -0.21 -4.12 -15.83
C ALA A 85 -1.28 -5.14 -16.28
N ASN A 86 -1.22 -6.38 -15.75
CA ASN A 86 -2.22 -7.41 -16.00
C ASN A 86 -3.46 -7.29 -15.08
N GLY A 87 -3.48 -6.31 -14.17
CA GLY A 87 -4.57 -6.05 -13.23
C GLY A 87 -4.43 -6.72 -11.87
N ASP A 88 -3.43 -7.59 -11.68
CA ASP A 88 -3.20 -8.27 -10.39
C ASP A 88 -2.63 -7.31 -9.35
N TYR A 89 -3.01 -7.53 -8.08
CA TYR A 89 -2.41 -6.83 -6.96
C TYR A 89 -1.33 -7.70 -6.31
N VAL A 90 -0.20 -7.07 -5.96
CA VAL A 90 0.93 -7.72 -5.30
C VAL A 90 1.50 -6.84 -4.20
N ASP A 91 1.96 -7.43 -3.11
CA ASP A 91 2.62 -6.74 -2.00
C ASP A 91 4.05 -7.26 -1.80
N PRO A 92 5.03 -6.72 -2.54
CA PRO A 92 6.40 -7.14 -2.40
C PRO A 92 6.94 -6.89 -0.99
N THR A 93 6.51 -5.82 -0.31
CA THR A 93 7.08 -5.45 1.00
C THR A 93 6.77 -6.51 2.03
N TYR A 94 5.50 -6.91 2.14
CA TYR A 94 5.13 -7.96 3.10
C TYR A 94 5.59 -9.34 2.67
N GLN A 95 5.68 -9.65 1.37
CA GLN A 95 6.25 -10.91 0.91
C GLN A 95 7.73 -11.05 1.30
N VAL A 96 8.54 -9.99 1.11
CA VAL A 96 9.93 -9.95 1.56
C VAL A 96 10.03 -10.08 3.08
N LEU A 97 9.22 -9.33 3.84
CA LEU A 97 9.24 -9.39 5.30
C LEU A 97 8.78 -10.75 5.84
N ALA A 98 7.83 -11.41 5.19
CA ALA A 98 7.41 -12.78 5.53
C ALA A 98 8.57 -13.78 5.32
N LYS A 99 9.28 -13.67 4.20
CA LYS A 99 10.47 -14.48 3.89
C LYS A 99 11.59 -14.26 4.92
N LEU A 100 11.92 -13.01 5.23
CA LEU A 100 13.00 -12.66 6.17
C LEU A 100 12.73 -13.12 7.61
N ASN A 101 11.47 -13.18 8.03
CA ASN A 101 11.10 -13.57 9.40
C ASN A 101 10.72 -15.06 9.53
N GLU A 102 10.78 -15.83 8.43
CA GLU A 102 10.26 -17.21 8.36
C GLU A 102 8.81 -17.32 8.88
N ARG A 103 8.04 -16.24 8.75
CA ARG A 103 6.69 -16.14 9.31
C ARG A 103 5.67 -16.11 8.19
N LYS A 104 4.67 -16.97 8.31
CA LYS A 104 3.43 -16.84 7.55
C LYS A 104 2.56 -15.82 8.26
N TYR A 105 2.58 -14.60 7.75
CA TYR A 105 1.59 -13.61 8.12
C TYR A 105 0.31 -13.86 7.32
N GLU A 106 -0.84 -13.70 7.98
CA GLU A 106 -2.12 -13.66 7.27
C GLU A 106 -2.53 -12.21 7.09
N PHE A 107 -2.97 -11.89 5.88
CA PHE A 107 -3.31 -10.53 5.48
C PHE A 107 -4.69 -10.47 4.82
N ILE A 108 -5.39 -9.36 5.04
CA ILE A 108 -6.59 -8.98 4.29
C ILE A 108 -6.39 -7.54 3.82
N TYR A 109 -6.60 -7.27 2.54
CA TYR A 109 -6.31 -5.97 1.95
C TYR A 109 -7.58 -5.23 1.54
N TYR A 110 -7.59 -3.94 1.85
CA TYR A 110 -8.63 -3.00 1.48
C TYR A 110 -8.01 -1.80 0.76
N LYS A 111 -8.25 -1.72 -0.54
CA LYS A 111 -7.85 -0.58 -1.36
C LYS A 111 -8.70 0.65 -1.03
N LEU A 112 -8.08 1.83 -0.98
CA LEU A 112 -8.76 3.12 -1.02
C LEU A 112 -8.69 3.70 -2.43
N PHE A 113 -7.47 3.95 -2.93
CA PHE A 113 -7.24 4.51 -4.26
C PHE A 113 -5.92 4.06 -4.86
N GLU A 114 -5.78 4.30 -6.18
CA GLU A 114 -4.60 3.96 -6.98
C GLU A 114 -3.88 5.25 -7.38
N ILE A 115 -2.56 5.23 -7.30
CA ILE A 115 -1.66 6.34 -7.60
C ILE A 115 -0.81 5.92 -8.78
N THR A 116 -1.09 6.51 -9.95
CA THR A 116 -0.33 6.23 -11.18
C THR A 116 1.04 6.88 -11.13
N SER A 117 1.97 6.38 -11.94
CA SER A 117 3.29 7.00 -12.11
C SER A 117 3.20 8.48 -12.51
N VAL A 118 2.22 8.83 -13.36
CA VAL A 118 1.94 10.22 -13.78
C VAL A 118 1.58 11.08 -12.58
N LEU A 119 0.63 10.64 -11.75
CA LEU A 119 0.22 11.38 -10.56
C LEU A 119 1.37 11.52 -9.55
N MET A 120 2.18 10.48 -9.36
CA MET A 120 3.39 10.56 -8.53
C MET A 120 4.38 11.62 -9.06
N SER A 121 4.58 11.68 -10.37
CA SER A 121 5.43 12.70 -11.00
C SER A 121 4.89 14.12 -10.81
N GLU A 122 3.57 14.32 -10.92
CA GLU A 122 2.93 15.62 -10.69
C GLU A 122 3.07 16.10 -9.24
N MET A 123 2.88 15.18 -8.27
CA MET A 123 3.11 15.47 -6.86
C MET A 123 4.57 15.87 -6.59
N LYS A 124 5.54 15.13 -7.14
CA LYS A 124 6.98 15.45 -7.04
C LYS A 124 7.31 16.84 -7.61
N GLN A 125 6.73 17.21 -8.76
CA GLN A 125 6.99 18.53 -9.36
C GLN A 125 6.43 19.66 -8.49
N THR A 126 5.28 19.43 -7.86
CA THR A 126 4.58 20.46 -7.07
C THR A 126 5.22 20.66 -5.70
N TYR A 127 5.75 19.61 -5.07
CA TYR A 127 6.25 19.64 -3.69
C TYR A 127 7.77 19.37 -3.54
N GLY A 128 8.47 19.12 -4.65
CA GLY A 128 9.89 18.81 -4.70
C GLY A 128 10.22 17.34 -4.38
N GLU A 129 11.46 16.92 -4.68
CA GLU A 129 11.99 15.65 -4.19
C GLU A 129 12.24 15.77 -2.69
N LEU A 130 11.39 15.15 -1.89
CA LEU A 130 11.60 15.03 -0.46
C LEU A 130 12.39 13.76 -0.19
N ASN A 131 13.40 13.87 0.68
CA ASN A 131 14.33 12.79 1.03
C ASN A 131 13.65 11.53 1.63
N ARG A 132 12.33 11.55 1.89
CA ARG A 132 11.48 10.41 2.30
C ARG A 132 10.05 10.63 1.78
N PHE A 133 9.52 9.68 1.03
CA PHE A 133 8.26 9.83 0.29
C PHE A 133 7.01 9.91 1.20
N VAL A 134 6.99 9.14 2.29
CA VAL A 134 5.78 8.84 3.10
C VAL A 134 5.08 10.07 3.71
N GLY A 135 5.82 11.10 4.13
CA GLY A 135 5.27 12.12 5.03
C GLY A 135 4.43 13.21 4.35
N VAL A 136 4.80 13.60 3.12
CA VAL A 136 4.22 14.81 2.49
C VAL A 136 3.10 14.48 1.52
N GLU A 137 3.19 13.36 0.80
CA GLU A 137 2.12 12.93 -0.11
C GLU A 137 0.87 12.52 0.67
N MET A 138 1.01 11.92 1.86
CA MET A 138 -0.16 11.63 2.70
C MET A 138 -0.85 12.90 3.22
N MET A 139 -0.09 13.93 3.59
CA MET A 139 -0.68 15.24 3.88
C MET A 139 -1.33 15.85 2.65
N TRP A 140 -0.78 15.62 1.46
CA TRP A 140 -1.36 16.08 0.21
C TRP A 140 -2.71 15.41 -0.06
N PHE A 141 -2.78 14.07 -0.01
CA PHE A 141 -4.03 13.33 -0.23
C PHE A 141 -5.12 13.74 0.78
N ARG A 142 -4.74 13.92 2.06
CA ARG A 142 -5.68 14.38 3.10
C ARG A 142 -6.19 15.80 2.88
N ARG A 143 -5.43 16.66 2.20
CA ARG A 143 -5.81 18.06 1.89
C ARG A 143 -6.43 18.23 0.51
N SER A 144 -6.21 17.29 -0.40
CA SER A 144 -6.72 17.34 -1.77
C SER A 144 -8.24 17.27 -1.79
N THR A 145 -8.88 18.11 -2.59
CA THR A 145 -10.34 18.05 -2.81
C THR A 145 -10.77 16.71 -3.40
N GLU A 146 -9.91 16.10 -4.20
CA GLU A 146 -10.16 14.83 -4.87
C GLU A 146 -10.03 13.64 -3.90
N TYR A 147 -9.08 13.66 -2.96
CA TYR A 147 -8.77 12.48 -2.13
C TYR A 147 -9.18 12.59 -0.65
N ARG A 148 -9.51 13.78 -0.14
CA ARG A 148 -9.86 13.96 1.28
C ARG A 148 -11.02 13.10 1.76
N HIS A 149 -11.94 12.70 0.86
CA HIS A 149 -13.11 11.90 1.20
C HIS A 149 -12.78 10.45 1.61
N TYR A 150 -11.58 9.96 1.27
CA TYR A 150 -11.05 8.67 1.74
C TYR A 150 -10.62 8.70 3.21
N PHE A 151 -10.56 9.87 3.86
CA PHE A 151 -10.05 10.05 5.21
C PHE A 151 -11.11 10.55 6.18
N LEU A 152 -10.96 10.21 7.46
CA LEU A 152 -11.79 10.75 8.53
C LEU A 152 -11.06 11.94 9.18
N GLY A 153 -11.53 13.16 8.91
CA GLY A 153 -11.09 14.39 9.58
C GLY A 153 -9.82 15.01 9.03
#